data_AF-D6M428-F1
#
_entry.id   AF-D6M428-F1
#
_cell.length_a   1.000
_cell.length_b   1.000
_cell.length_c   1.000
_cell.angle_alpha   90.00
_cell.angle_beta   90.00
_cell.angle_gamma   90.00
#
_symmetry.space_group_name_H-M   'P 1'
#
loop_
_entity.id
_entity.type
_entity.pdbx_description
1 polymer ?
#
loop_
_entity_poly.entity_id
_entity_poly.type
_entity_poly.pdbx_seq_one_letter_code
_entity_poly.pdbx_strand_id
1 'polypeptide(L)'
;MYELSRVRLYSIGPAGARYADTVLDLRAVGAPVPEPAPTQTEFFADEPSGPPRRPAPAGVLFLENGGGKSVLLKLIFSVMLPGHRNTLGGASSGVLRKFLLAEDCGHVALEWQHTRTGECVVVGKVSEWRGRQVSHDPRKFAEAWYSFRPGPGLSLDSLPVAESSAVRPIAEGISAARGRRRTMKGFRDALADAGKFYTHLDVHWEETHERWTEHLGELGLDPELFRYQREMNADEGEAAGLFAVKKDSDFTDLLLRAVTDTRDTDGLADLVHNFGGKLGRRSELLAERDFTAGSVDLLGRIIDATAHRERARDIHGAAARRARALGRRLAARAAAERTRSAELSARLGAAAETVTEAGTARERAALVAAELAYRHASLALAAGEKTATAQRRELTEARTLHSAWQAAETVLRARAAADRSARVAAAIREAERDAAPALAARSAAAADLVRALQDAAERAEDHASEEEERSAHLQSAGESAHRDATAAATDAQRARSDAGHLRQRLAEVEQETEEAVRAGLVSTAPRPTRTRPAASFRCERRLVLGIVFFFLAFLFFVSFFIFLYFFFFFFFFFFFSYLSFLFLFLFFFFFFFFFFFFFFFFFIFFFFRVSSIFVGFLS
;
A
#
# COMPACT_ATOMS: atom_id res chain seq x y z
N MET A 1 14.62 21.29 -94.24
CA MET A 1 14.63 20.68 -95.59
C MET A 1 16.06 20.72 -96.10
N TYR A 2 16.53 19.65 -96.72
CA TYR A 2 17.89 19.55 -97.22
C TYR A 2 17.95 19.38 -98.74
N GLU A 3 19.06 19.80 -99.33
CA GLU A 3 19.41 19.58 -100.74
C GLU A 3 20.70 18.77 -100.84
N LEU A 4 20.82 17.94 -101.89
CA LEU A 4 21.98 17.06 -102.08
C LEU A 4 23.20 17.90 -102.49
N SER A 5 24.15 18.05 -101.57
CA SER A 5 25.39 18.83 -101.73
C SER A 5 26.42 18.09 -102.56
N ARG A 6 26.72 16.83 -102.19
CA ARG A 6 27.74 16.00 -102.83
C ARG A 6 27.41 14.52 -102.74
N VAL A 7 27.92 13.73 -103.69
CA VAL A 7 27.83 12.26 -103.70
C VAL A 7 29.22 11.68 -103.85
N ARG A 8 29.65 10.81 -102.93
CA ARG A 8 30.89 10.04 -103.04
C ARG A 8 30.61 8.54 -103.15
N LEU A 9 31.22 7.91 -104.15
CA LEU A 9 31.13 6.47 -104.44
C LEU A 9 32.52 5.84 -104.40
N TYR A 10 32.72 4.85 -103.53
CA TYR A 10 34.00 4.18 -103.33
C TYR A 10 33.89 2.66 -103.52
N SER A 11 34.77 2.07 -104.34
CA SER A 11 34.82 0.64 -104.69
C SER A 11 33.44 -0.03 -104.88
N ILE A 12 32.58 0.59 -105.68
CA ILE A 12 31.21 0.12 -105.90
C ILE A 12 30.75 0.34 -107.35
N GLY A 13 29.87 -0.52 -107.84
CA GLY A 13 29.37 -0.52 -109.23
C GLY A 13 29.68 -1.82 -109.98
N PRO A 14 28.95 -2.12 -111.06
CA PRO A 14 29.17 -3.30 -111.89
C PRO A 14 30.56 -3.26 -112.55
N ALA A 15 31.10 -4.43 -112.89
CA ALA A 15 32.50 -4.56 -113.32
C ALA A 15 32.90 -3.67 -114.52
N GLY A 16 31.99 -3.41 -115.47
CA GLY A 16 32.24 -2.53 -116.63
C GLY A 16 31.97 -1.04 -116.44
N ALA A 17 31.41 -0.63 -115.30
CA ALA A 17 31.09 0.77 -114.97
C ALA A 17 31.22 0.98 -113.45
N ARG A 18 32.46 0.90 -112.96
CA ARG A 18 32.80 0.86 -111.53
C ARG A 18 33.30 2.22 -111.04
N TYR A 19 32.70 2.71 -109.95
CA TYR A 19 33.17 3.88 -109.22
C TYR A 19 34.28 3.45 -108.26
N ALA A 20 35.52 3.82 -108.58
CA ALA A 20 36.69 3.48 -107.78
C ALA A 20 36.80 4.38 -106.53
N ASP A 21 36.89 5.68 -106.77
CA ASP A 21 36.70 6.77 -105.80
C ASP A 21 36.21 7.98 -106.59
N THR A 22 34.90 8.21 -106.63
CA THR A 22 34.26 9.20 -107.49
C THR A 22 33.42 10.14 -106.65
N VAL A 23 33.73 11.44 -106.71
CA VAL A 23 32.95 12.51 -106.09
C VAL A 23 32.20 13.27 -107.18
N LEU A 24 30.89 13.43 -107.00
CA LEU A 24 30.06 14.39 -107.71
C LEU A 24 29.84 15.58 -106.76
N ASP A 25 30.31 16.76 -107.15
CA ASP A 25 30.15 17.99 -106.37
C ASP A 25 29.05 18.85 -107.02
N LEU A 26 28.03 19.21 -106.23
CA LEU A 26 26.90 20.05 -106.65
C LEU A 26 26.87 21.38 -105.88
N ARG A 27 27.87 21.66 -105.03
CA ARG A 27 27.94 22.83 -104.16
C ARG A 27 28.04 24.14 -104.94
N ALA A 28 27.73 25.23 -104.24
CA ALA A 28 28.00 26.60 -104.63
C ALA A 28 27.32 27.16 -105.91
N VAL A 29 26.57 26.34 -106.66
CA VAL A 29 25.84 26.79 -107.87
C VAL A 29 24.58 27.60 -107.54
N GLY A 30 23.92 27.30 -106.42
CA GLY A 30 22.59 27.82 -106.09
C GLY A 30 22.56 29.27 -105.58
N ALA A 31 21.38 29.66 -105.09
CA ALA A 31 21.19 30.91 -104.36
C ALA A 31 21.97 30.89 -103.03
N PRO A 32 22.39 32.07 -102.50
CA PRO A 32 22.94 32.17 -101.15
C PRO A 32 22.03 31.56 -100.09
N VAL A 33 22.63 30.96 -99.07
CA VAL A 33 21.94 30.46 -97.86
C VAL A 33 21.38 31.67 -97.08
N PRO A 34 20.09 31.68 -96.68
CA PRO A 34 19.48 32.82 -96.00
C PRO A 34 20.01 33.14 -94.59
N GLU A 35 20.26 32.12 -93.77
CA GLU A 35 20.64 32.25 -92.35
C GLU A 35 21.91 31.41 -92.06
N PRO A 36 23.06 31.69 -92.69
CA PRO A 36 24.23 30.82 -92.61
C PRO A 36 24.72 30.64 -91.17
N ALA A 37 24.86 29.37 -90.76
CA ALA A 37 25.43 29.01 -89.46
C ALA A 37 26.87 29.54 -89.31
N PRO A 38 27.31 29.92 -88.10
CA PRO A 38 28.60 30.56 -87.88
C PRO A 38 29.77 29.58 -88.08
N THR A 39 30.33 29.58 -89.28
CA THR A 39 31.59 28.89 -89.60
C THR A 39 32.79 29.69 -89.10
N GLN A 40 33.77 29.01 -88.50
CA GLN A 40 35.08 29.59 -88.24
C GLN A 40 35.85 29.64 -89.56
N THR A 41 36.02 30.82 -90.13
CA THR A 41 36.87 31.03 -91.31
C THR A 41 38.32 30.70 -90.98
N GLU A 42 38.98 29.86 -91.76
CA GLU A 42 40.41 29.61 -91.59
C GLU A 42 41.19 30.91 -91.85
N PHE A 43 42.00 31.33 -90.87
CA PHE A 43 42.68 32.63 -90.84
C PHE A 43 43.79 32.80 -91.91
N PHE A 44 43.96 31.81 -92.79
CA PHE A 44 45.02 31.70 -93.79
C PHE A 44 44.50 31.26 -95.18
N ALA A 45 43.21 31.48 -95.48
CA ALA A 45 42.68 31.26 -96.83
C ALA A 45 43.05 32.43 -97.77
N ASP A 46 43.71 32.14 -98.89
CA ASP A 46 44.24 33.16 -99.82
C ASP A 46 43.17 33.88 -100.68
N GLU A 47 41.91 33.44 -100.67
CA GLU A 47 40.78 34.15 -101.29
C GLU A 47 39.58 34.28 -100.34
N PRO A 48 38.90 35.44 -100.29
CA PRO A 48 37.68 35.62 -99.50
C PRO A 48 36.50 34.94 -100.18
N SER A 49 36.08 33.78 -99.66
CA SER A 49 34.89 33.08 -100.14
C SER A 49 33.61 33.90 -99.91
N GLY A 50 32.73 33.90 -100.92
CA GLY A 50 31.41 34.54 -100.81
C GLY A 50 30.50 33.81 -99.80
N PRO A 51 29.34 34.41 -99.45
CA PRO A 51 28.38 33.77 -98.55
C PRO A 51 28.01 32.37 -99.08
N PRO A 52 27.91 31.35 -98.21
CA PRO A 52 27.71 29.97 -98.66
C PRO A 52 26.45 29.87 -99.51
N ARG A 53 26.57 29.20 -100.64
CA ARG A 53 25.51 29.02 -101.63
C ARG A 53 25.00 27.58 -101.59
N ARG A 54 23.68 27.46 -101.73
CA ARG A 54 22.98 26.18 -101.82
C ARG A 54 23.50 25.32 -102.98
N PRO A 55 23.25 24.00 -102.98
CA PRO A 55 23.59 23.13 -104.10
C PRO A 55 22.82 23.51 -105.38
N ALA A 56 23.19 22.89 -106.51
CA ALA A 56 22.44 23.01 -107.75
C ALA A 56 20.99 22.49 -107.56
N PRO A 57 19.95 23.33 -107.75
CA PRO A 57 18.56 22.95 -107.46
C PRO A 57 17.97 21.94 -108.45
N ALA A 58 18.62 21.77 -109.62
CA ALA A 58 18.36 20.71 -110.57
C ALA A 58 19.67 20.38 -111.31
N GLY A 59 19.88 19.11 -111.64
CA GLY A 59 21.06 18.64 -112.38
C GLY A 59 20.70 17.52 -113.35
N VAL A 60 21.14 17.64 -114.61
CA VAL A 60 20.86 16.64 -115.65
C VAL A 60 22.10 15.79 -115.91
N LEU A 61 22.01 14.51 -115.55
CA LEU A 61 23.07 13.53 -115.80
C LEU A 61 23.00 13.04 -117.25
N PHE A 62 23.90 13.57 -118.08
CA PHE A 62 24.20 13.09 -119.43
C PHE A 62 25.26 11.98 -119.36
N LEU A 63 24.87 10.77 -119.73
CA LEU A 63 25.71 9.57 -119.80
C LEU A 63 25.22 8.74 -120.99
N GLU A 64 26.13 8.06 -121.68
CA GLU A 64 25.77 7.16 -122.79
C GLU A 64 24.95 5.95 -122.30
N ASN A 65 24.25 5.29 -123.22
CA ASN A 65 23.49 4.08 -122.91
C ASN A 65 24.42 2.98 -122.38
N GLY A 66 24.20 2.57 -121.13
CA GLY A 66 25.09 1.64 -120.40
C GLY A 66 26.09 2.32 -119.47
N GLY A 67 26.35 3.62 -119.62
CA GLY A 67 27.30 4.43 -118.82
C GLY A 67 26.92 4.66 -117.35
N GLY A 68 26.08 3.81 -116.75
CA GLY A 68 25.84 3.78 -115.30
C GLY A 68 24.78 4.73 -114.75
N LYS A 69 24.06 5.55 -115.54
CA LYS A 69 23.03 6.50 -115.04
C LYS A 69 22.04 5.86 -114.04
N SER A 70 21.44 4.73 -114.43
CA SER A 70 20.47 4.00 -113.59
C SER A 70 21.14 3.21 -112.45
N VAL A 71 22.47 3.01 -112.48
CA VAL A 71 23.25 2.43 -111.38
C VAL A 71 23.51 3.49 -110.32
N LEU A 72 24.01 4.67 -110.72
CA LEU A 72 24.23 5.84 -109.88
C LEU A 72 22.97 6.20 -109.08
N LEU A 73 21.81 6.31 -109.75
CA LEU A 73 20.53 6.53 -109.08
C LEU A 73 20.22 5.42 -108.07
N LYS A 74 20.29 4.13 -108.46
CA LYS A 74 20.04 3.00 -107.55
C LYS A 74 20.99 2.96 -106.35
N LEU A 75 22.23 3.43 -106.49
CA LEU A 75 23.18 3.55 -105.38
C LEU A 75 22.77 4.68 -104.41
N ILE A 76 22.45 5.88 -104.90
CA ILE A 76 21.96 7.01 -104.09
C ILE A 76 20.69 6.63 -103.33
N PHE A 77 19.68 6.10 -104.04
CA PHE A 77 18.43 5.64 -103.41
C PHE A 77 18.65 4.50 -102.40
N SER A 78 19.72 3.70 -102.50
CA SER A 78 19.99 2.63 -101.52
C SER A 78 20.44 3.12 -100.13
N VAL A 79 20.78 4.41 -100.01
CA VAL A 79 21.03 5.09 -98.72
C VAL A 79 19.73 5.65 -98.14
N MET A 80 18.92 6.34 -98.97
CA MET A 80 17.71 7.04 -98.53
C MET A 80 16.49 6.15 -98.37
N LEU A 81 16.40 5.08 -99.18
CA LEU A 81 15.29 4.12 -99.20
C LEU A 81 15.81 2.71 -98.93
N PRO A 82 16.10 2.37 -97.65
CA PRO A 82 16.53 1.03 -97.26
C PRO A 82 15.43 -0.01 -97.54
N GLY A 83 15.83 -1.28 -97.73
CA GLY A 83 14.94 -2.44 -97.77
C GLY A 83 14.61 -3.00 -99.17
N HIS A 84 14.27 -4.30 -99.20
CA HIS A 84 14.19 -5.09 -100.44
C HIS A 84 13.04 -4.72 -101.40
N ARG A 85 11.99 -4.04 -100.93
CA ARG A 85 10.87 -3.56 -101.77
C ARG A 85 11.11 -2.18 -102.38
N ASN A 86 12.16 -1.47 -101.97
CA ASN A 86 12.24 -0.02 -102.14
C ASN A 86 13.20 0.49 -103.23
N THR A 87 14.03 -0.37 -103.83
CA THR A 87 14.99 0.00 -104.88
C THR A 87 14.34 0.14 -106.26
N LEU A 88 14.71 1.17 -107.04
CA LEU A 88 14.14 1.45 -108.37
C LEU A 88 14.14 0.24 -109.33
N GLY A 89 13.07 0.11 -110.11
CA GLY A 89 12.97 -0.81 -111.25
C GLY A 89 12.44 -2.22 -110.92
N GLY A 90 11.46 -2.32 -110.03
CA GLY A 90 10.49 -3.43 -109.91
C GLY A 90 10.98 -4.81 -109.45
N ALA A 91 12.19 -5.23 -109.82
CA ALA A 91 12.62 -6.63 -109.72
C ALA A 91 13.97 -6.83 -109.02
N SER A 92 13.94 -7.63 -107.95
CA SER A 92 15.08 -8.25 -107.24
C SER A 92 16.07 -7.32 -106.52
N SER A 93 16.05 -7.37 -105.18
CA SER A 93 17.09 -6.77 -104.31
C SER A 93 18.50 -7.34 -104.53
N GLY A 94 18.62 -8.47 -105.24
CA GLY A 94 19.88 -9.05 -105.67
C GLY A 94 20.66 -8.21 -106.70
N VAL A 95 20.09 -7.15 -107.28
CA VAL A 95 20.81 -6.28 -108.24
C VAL A 95 21.96 -5.52 -107.57
N LEU A 96 21.73 -4.90 -106.39
CA LEU A 96 22.80 -4.16 -105.69
C LEU A 96 23.97 -5.06 -105.28
N ARG A 97 23.70 -6.34 -104.96
CA ARG A 97 24.74 -7.33 -104.64
C ARG A 97 25.67 -7.64 -105.81
N LYS A 98 25.22 -7.44 -107.06
CA LYS A 98 26.05 -7.57 -108.28
C LYS A 98 26.97 -6.36 -108.50
N PHE A 99 26.86 -5.31 -107.70
CA PHE A 99 27.69 -4.10 -107.77
C PHE A 99 28.86 -4.11 -106.75
N LEU A 100 29.08 -5.22 -106.05
CA LEU A 100 30.18 -5.40 -105.10
C LEU A 100 30.96 -6.70 -105.39
N LEU A 101 32.27 -6.58 -105.58
CA LEU A 101 33.16 -7.72 -105.83
C LEU A 101 33.58 -8.39 -104.50
N ALA A 102 34.13 -9.59 -104.59
CA ALA A 102 34.42 -10.47 -103.46
C ALA A 102 35.26 -9.81 -102.34
N GLU A 103 36.35 -9.11 -102.68
CA GLU A 103 37.29 -8.55 -101.71
C GLU A 103 37.03 -7.08 -101.33
N ASP A 104 35.92 -6.50 -101.79
CA ASP A 104 35.66 -5.07 -101.68
C ASP A 104 34.75 -4.70 -100.50
N CYS A 105 35.09 -3.57 -99.88
CA CYS A 105 34.17 -2.79 -99.07
C CYS A 105 33.72 -1.58 -99.89
N GLY A 106 32.43 -1.55 -100.26
CA GLY A 106 31.85 -0.52 -101.10
C GLY A 106 31.13 0.53 -100.25
N HIS A 107 31.31 1.81 -100.57
CA HIS A 107 30.67 2.92 -99.86
C HIS A 107 29.88 3.81 -100.82
N VAL A 108 28.70 4.24 -100.36
CA VAL A 108 27.93 5.35 -100.93
C VAL A 108 27.78 6.38 -99.82
N ALA A 109 28.25 7.60 -100.02
CA ALA A 109 28.09 8.69 -99.06
C ALA A 109 27.43 9.89 -99.75
N LEU A 110 26.43 10.46 -99.10
CA LEU A 110 25.62 11.58 -99.56
C LEU A 110 25.78 12.71 -98.54
N GLU A 111 26.35 13.83 -98.96
CA GLU A 111 26.35 15.05 -98.17
C GLU A 111 25.11 15.87 -98.53
N TRP A 112 24.37 16.28 -97.53
CA TRP A 112 23.14 17.06 -97.64
C TRP A 112 23.33 18.41 -96.95
N GLN A 113 22.98 19.51 -97.60
CA GLN A 113 23.03 20.85 -97.02
C GLN A 113 21.63 21.35 -96.66
N HIS A 114 21.47 21.91 -95.46
CA HIS A 114 20.20 22.45 -95.00
C HIS A 114 19.88 23.78 -95.69
N THR A 115 18.70 23.90 -96.32
CA THR A 115 18.40 25.01 -97.24
C THR A 115 18.32 26.39 -96.58
N ARG A 116 18.11 26.46 -95.26
CA ARG A 116 18.03 27.72 -94.51
C ARG A 116 19.34 28.07 -93.78
N THR A 117 19.98 27.09 -93.14
CA THR A 117 21.14 27.31 -92.25
C THR A 117 22.49 27.00 -92.88
N GLY A 118 22.53 26.29 -94.02
CA GLY A 118 23.78 25.91 -94.69
C GLY A 118 24.58 24.82 -94.00
N GLU A 119 24.11 24.34 -92.83
CA GLU A 119 24.68 23.19 -92.12
C GLU A 119 24.61 21.93 -92.98
N CYS A 120 25.66 21.11 -92.93
CA CYS A 120 25.71 19.86 -93.66
C CYS A 120 25.48 18.65 -92.74
N VAL A 121 24.95 17.57 -93.32
CA VAL A 121 24.97 16.22 -92.74
C VAL A 121 25.41 15.24 -93.83
N VAL A 122 26.37 14.37 -93.51
CA VAL A 122 26.73 13.24 -94.35
C VAL A 122 25.93 12.03 -93.86
N VAL A 123 25.17 11.42 -94.76
CA VAL A 123 24.55 10.11 -94.55
C VAL A 123 25.12 9.13 -95.56
N GLY A 124 25.36 7.89 -95.17
CA GLY A 124 26.02 6.94 -96.02
C GLY A 124 25.68 5.50 -95.72
N LYS A 125 26.07 4.65 -96.67
CA LYS A 125 25.94 3.21 -96.63
C LYS A 125 27.29 2.58 -96.91
N VAL A 126 27.56 1.48 -96.21
CA VAL A 126 28.72 0.61 -96.43
C VAL A 126 28.23 -0.82 -96.69
N SER A 127 28.96 -1.57 -97.53
CA SER A 127 28.62 -2.96 -97.85
C SER A 127 29.88 -3.81 -98.04
N GLU A 128 29.90 -5.02 -97.49
CA GLU A 128 31.00 -5.99 -97.60
C GLU A 128 30.48 -7.43 -97.69
N TRP A 129 31.15 -8.28 -98.48
CA TRP A 129 30.90 -9.73 -98.46
C TRP A 129 31.62 -10.39 -97.28
N ARG A 130 30.85 -10.95 -96.33
CA ARG A 130 31.38 -11.68 -95.18
C ARG A 130 32.22 -12.88 -95.63
N GLY A 131 33.50 -12.89 -95.21
CA GLY A 131 34.47 -13.90 -95.65
C GLY A 131 35.07 -13.65 -97.04
N ARG A 132 34.86 -12.46 -97.62
CA ARG A 132 35.40 -12.01 -98.92
C ARG A 132 35.07 -12.93 -100.09
N GLN A 133 33.85 -13.46 -100.12
CA GLN A 133 33.37 -14.34 -101.18
C GLN A 133 31.95 -13.94 -101.59
N VAL A 134 31.74 -13.68 -102.89
CA VAL A 134 30.41 -13.47 -103.47
C VAL A 134 29.57 -14.74 -103.24
N SER A 135 28.34 -14.60 -102.76
CA SER A 135 27.49 -15.74 -102.45
C SER A 135 26.02 -15.47 -102.76
N HIS A 136 25.26 -16.54 -103.05
CA HIS A 136 23.81 -16.44 -103.20
C HIS A 136 23.07 -16.32 -101.85
N ASP A 137 23.70 -16.68 -100.73
CA ASP A 137 23.14 -16.54 -99.38
C ASP A 137 23.02 -15.05 -98.97
N PRO A 138 21.80 -14.52 -98.74
CA PRO A 138 21.61 -13.16 -98.26
C PRO A 138 22.38 -12.82 -96.98
N ARG A 139 22.58 -13.80 -96.07
CA ARG A 139 23.18 -13.59 -94.75
C ARG A 139 24.70 -13.34 -94.78
N LYS A 140 25.32 -13.59 -95.94
CA LYS A 140 26.74 -13.28 -96.20
C LYS A 140 26.98 -11.89 -96.78
N PHE A 141 25.94 -11.20 -97.26
CA PHE A 141 26.04 -9.79 -97.62
C PHE A 141 25.80 -8.95 -96.36
N ALA A 142 26.78 -8.14 -95.96
CA ALA A 142 26.64 -7.22 -94.84
C ALA A 142 26.39 -5.81 -95.38
N GLU A 143 25.38 -5.14 -94.82
CA GLU A 143 24.99 -3.77 -95.13
C GLU A 143 24.86 -3.01 -93.81
N ALA A 144 25.31 -1.76 -93.75
CA ALA A 144 25.06 -0.85 -92.64
C ALA A 144 25.00 0.59 -93.15
N TRP A 145 24.37 1.44 -92.37
CA TRP A 145 24.23 2.86 -92.64
C TRP A 145 24.83 3.67 -91.49
N TYR A 146 25.26 4.89 -91.81
CA TYR A 146 25.92 5.78 -90.88
C TYR A 146 25.59 7.24 -91.20
N SER A 147 25.61 8.09 -90.18
CA SER A 147 25.57 9.54 -90.37
C SER A 147 26.59 10.25 -89.50
N PHE A 148 27.02 11.43 -89.93
CA PHE A 148 27.75 12.40 -89.11
C PHE A 148 27.59 13.81 -89.69
N ARG A 149 27.76 14.84 -88.88
CA ARG A 149 27.88 16.23 -89.32
C ARG A 149 29.34 16.48 -89.69
N PRO A 150 29.68 16.85 -90.93
CA PRO A 150 31.07 17.05 -91.34
C PRO A 150 31.65 18.31 -90.68
N GLY A 151 32.93 18.26 -90.32
CA GLY A 151 33.61 19.35 -89.63
C GLY A 151 35.14 19.13 -89.55
N PRO A 152 35.87 19.97 -88.80
CA PRO A 152 37.32 19.85 -88.65
C PRO A 152 37.73 18.46 -88.15
N GLY A 153 38.45 17.72 -89.00
CA GLY A 153 38.89 16.34 -88.76
C GLY A 153 38.18 15.29 -89.63
N LEU A 154 36.87 15.41 -89.88
CA LEU A 154 36.11 14.47 -90.70
C LEU A 154 35.13 15.17 -91.66
N SER A 155 35.38 15.03 -92.95
CA SER A 155 34.51 15.50 -94.05
C SER A 155 34.23 14.37 -95.04
N LEU A 156 33.44 14.65 -96.08
CA LEU A 156 33.21 13.70 -97.18
C LEU A 156 34.52 13.28 -97.89
N ASP A 157 35.52 14.17 -97.95
CA ASP A 157 36.80 13.96 -98.62
C ASP A 157 37.79 13.17 -97.75
N SER A 158 37.79 13.41 -96.43
CA SER A 158 38.63 12.71 -95.45
C SER A 158 38.04 11.42 -94.89
N LEU A 159 36.90 10.94 -95.43
CA LEU A 159 36.28 9.66 -95.05
C LEU A 159 37.30 8.51 -94.96
N PRO A 160 37.36 7.75 -93.84
CA PRO A 160 38.36 6.71 -93.62
C PRO A 160 38.01 5.40 -94.33
N VAL A 161 37.77 5.42 -95.64
CA VAL A 161 37.49 4.22 -96.48
C VAL A 161 38.74 3.37 -96.76
N ALA A 162 39.92 3.96 -96.57
CA ALA A 162 41.21 3.28 -96.64
C ALA A 162 42.13 3.70 -95.48
N GLU A 163 43.27 3.04 -95.34
CA GLU A 163 44.43 3.60 -94.65
C GLU A 163 44.85 4.91 -95.34
N SER A 164 45.11 5.97 -94.59
CA SER A 164 45.61 7.23 -95.14
C SER A 164 47.11 7.37 -94.91
N SER A 165 47.80 7.92 -95.91
CA SER A 165 49.24 8.23 -95.89
C SER A 165 49.53 9.74 -95.83
N ALA A 166 48.51 10.56 -95.63
CA ALA A 166 48.64 12.02 -95.58
C ALA A 166 49.00 12.53 -94.18
N VAL A 167 50.04 13.36 -94.10
CA VAL A 167 50.55 13.99 -92.86
C VAL A 167 50.25 15.51 -92.82
N ARG A 168 49.47 16.01 -93.79
CA ARG A 168 49.07 17.42 -93.93
C ARG A 168 47.58 17.50 -94.29
N PRO A 169 46.92 18.65 -94.06
CA PRO A 169 45.62 18.95 -94.65
C PRO A 169 45.65 18.75 -96.17
N ILE A 170 44.53 18.28 -96.72
CA ILE A 170 44.36 18.01 -98.15
C ILE A 170 43.37 19.04 -98.69
N ALA A 171 43.68 19.62 -99.85
CA ALA A 171 42.79 20.56 -100.52
C ALA A 171 41.45 19.90 -100.90
N GLU A 172 40.36 20.67 -100.88
CA GLU A 172 39.02 20.14 -101.13
C GLU A 172 38.89 19.38 -102.46
N GLY A 173 38.03 18.35 -102.48
CA GLY A 173 37.81 17.49 -103.64
C GLY A 173 38.90 16.46 -103.91
N ILE A 174 40.03 16.47 -103.19
CA ILE A 174 41.07 15.44 -103.29
C ILE A 174 40.92 14.41 -102.17
N SER A 175 40.75 13.15 -102.55
CA SER A 175 40.60 12.02 -101.62
C SER A 175 41.83 11.77 -100.73
N ALA A 176 41.57 11.60 -99.42
CA ALA A 176 42.57 11.16 -98.44
C ALA A 176 42.89 9.65 -98.46
N ALA A 177 42.16 8.86 -99.25
CA ALA A 177 42.12 7.40 -99.17
C ALA A 177 43.05 6.71 -100.20
N ARG A 178 44.37 6.78 -99.96
CA ARG A 178 45.40 6.25 -100.88
C ARG A 178 46.08 4.93 -100.45
N GLY A 179 45.84 4.44 -99.23
CA GLY A 179 46.41 3.19 -98.72
C GLY A 179 45.52 1.98 -98.94
N ARG A 180 45.69 0.94 -98.11
CA ARG A 180 44.89 -0.30 -98.18
C ARG A 180 43.42 -0.02 -97.87
N ARG A 181 42.49 -0.55 -98.67
CA ARG A 181 41.05 -0.50 -98.39
C ARG A 181 40.74 -1.14 -97.04
N ARG A 182 39.96 -0.44 -96.21
CA ARG A 182 39.49 -0.98 -94.92
C ARG A 182 38.33 -1.95 -95.13
N THR A 183 38.09 -2.81 -94.15
CA THR A 183 36.87 -3.61 -94.06
C THR A 183 35.73 -2.77 -93.47
N MET A 184 34.49 -3.24 -93.58
CA MET A 184 33.31 -2.60 -92.98
C MET A 184 33.49 -2.40 -91.47
N LYS A 185 34.12 -3.36 -90.79
CA LYS A 185 34.52 -3.20 -89.38
C LYS A 185 35.63 -2.15 -89.20
N GLY A 186 36.70 -2.21 -89.99
CA GLY A 186 37.82 -1.25 -89.91
C GLY A 186 37.46 0.19 -90.32
N PHE A 187 36.31 0.38 -90.99
CA PHE A 187 35.64 1.66 -91.21
C PHE A 187 34.79 2.06 -89.99
N ARG A 188 33.93 1.17 -89.47
CA ARG A 188 33.12 1.40 -88.25
C ARG A 188 33.98 1.82 -87.07
N ASP A 189 35.04 1.06 -86.79
CA ASP A 189 35.93 1.30 -85.65
C ASP A 189 36.57 2.71 -85.77
N ALA A 190 37.03 3.09 -86.98
CA ALA A 190 37.62 4.40 -87.24
C ALA A 190 36.61 5.56 -87.18
N LEU A 191 35.37 5.35 -87.64
CA LEU A 191 34.30 6.34 -87.58
C LEU A 191 33.84 6.56 -86.12
N ALA A 192 33.73 5.48 -85.35
CA ALA A 192 33.40 5.53 -83.92
C ALA A 192 34.54 6.17 -83.10
N ASP A 193 35.80 5.92 -83.44
CA ASP A 193 36.93 6.61 -82.81
C ASP A 193 36.96 8.10 -83.16
N ALA A 194 36.70 8.48 -84.42
CA ALA A 194 36.56 9.88 -84.82
C ALA A 194 35.46 10.60 -84.01
N GLY A 195 34.29 9.95 -83.79
CA GLY A 195 33.22 10.49 -82.95
C GLY A 195 33.59 10.66 -81.46
N LYS A 196 34.53 9.86 -80.92
CA LYS A 196 35.07 10.04 -79.56
C LYS A 196 36.00 11.25 -79.46
N PHE A 197 36.84 11.46 -80.48
CA PHE A 197 37.77 12.59 -80.52
C PHE A 197 37.08 13.92 -80.88
N TYR A 198 36.04 13.86 -81.71
CA TYR A 198 35.31 15.02 -82.20
C TYR A 198 33.81 14.86 -81.95
N THR A 199 33.36 15.24 -80.74
CA THR A 199 31.96 15.12 -80.33
C THR A 199 30.98 15.92 -81.20
N HIS A 200 31.46 16.94 -81.91
CA HIS A 200 30.65 17.73 -82.85
C HIS A 200 30.20 16.94 -84.09
N LEU A 201 30.80 15.78 -84.36
CA LEU A 201 30.48 14.97 -85.54
C LEU A 201 29.14 14.23 -85.43
N ASP A 202 28.55 14.08 -84.24
CA ASP A 202 27.21 13.47 -84.07
C ASP A 202 27.07 12.10 -84.79
N VAL A 203 28.03 11.21 -84.52
CA VAL A 203 28.23 9.96 -85.27
C VAL A 203 27.20 8.91 -84.90
N HIS A 204 26.40 8.48 -85.87
CA HIS A 204 25.44 7.38 -85.75
C HIS A 204 25.79 6.21 -86.68
N TRP A 205 25.41 4.99 -86.28
CA TRP A 205 25.63 3.74 -87.03
C TRP A 205 24.51 2.74 -86.76
N GLU A 206 23.88 2.20 -87.80
CA GLU A 206 22.79 1.23 -87.68
C GLU A 206 22.86 0.16 -88.80
N GLU A 207 22.46 -1.06 -88.46
CA GLU A 207 22.46 -2.26 -89.33
C GLU A 207 21.03 -2.70 -89.71
N THR A 208 20.01 -2.04 -89.13
CA THR A 208 18.58 -2.32 -89.29
C THR A 208 17.93 -1.28 -90.22
N HIS A 209 17.22 -1.74 -91.26
CA HIS A 209 16.60 -0.86 -92.26
C HIS A 209 15.56 0.09 -91.65
N GLU A 210 14.75 -0.43 -90.72
CA GLU A 210 13.64 0.24 -90.08
C GLU A 210 14.14 1.43 -89.24
N ARG A 211 15.08 1.17 -88.32
CA ARG A 211 15.71 2.20 -87.48
C ARG A 211 16.51 3.24 -88.26
N TRP A 212 17.14 2.84 -89.36
CA TRP A 212 17.79 3.81 -90.24
C TRP A 212 16.76 4.75 -90.91
N THR A 213 15.55 4.25 -91.20
CA THR A 213 14.44 5.06 -91.73
C THR A 213 13.92 6.04 -90.67
N GLU A 214 13.78 5.59 -89.41
CA GLU A 214 13.45 6.44 -88.25
C GLU A 214 14.49 7.56 -88.06
N HIS A 215 15.78 7.20 -88.05
CA HIS A 215 16.91 8.13 -87.90
C HIS A 215 17.01 9.17 -89.03
N LEU A 216 16.73 8.78 -90.28
CA LEU A 216 16.64 9.75 -91.39
C LEU A 216 15.52 10.78 -91.14
N GLY A 217 14.40 10.36 -90.54
CA GLY A 217 13.34 11.25 -90.07
C GLY A 217 13.82 12.23 -88.99
N GLU A 218 14.55 11.75 -87.98
CA GLU A 218 15.12 12.60 -86.91
C GLU A 218 16.14 13.63 -87.45
N LEU A 219 16.93 13.27 -88.47
CA LEU A 219 17.83 14.19 -89.17
C LEU A 219 17.10 15.25 -90.02
N GLY A 220 15.78 15.10 -90.26
CA GLY A 220 15.00 15.95 -91.16
C GLY A 220 15.15 15.61 -92.64
N LEU A 221 15.56 14.38 -92.96
CA LEU A 221 15.74 13.82 -94.31
C LEU A 221 14.60 12.82 -94.61
N ASP A 222 13.38 13.35 -94.80
CA ASP A 222 12.16 12.56 -95.02
C ASP A 222 12.28 11.52 -96.16
N PRO A 223 12.26 10.20 -95.86
CA PRO A 223 12.33 9.14 -96.87
C PRO A 223 11.08 9.07 -97.78
N GLU A 224 9.90 9.49 -97.32
CA GLU A 224 8.66 9.34 -98.07
C GLU A 224 8.62 10.22 -99.32
N LEU A 225 9.26 11.40 -99.29
CA LEU A 225 9.47 12.23 -100.47
C LEU A 225 10.21 11.47 -101.59
N PHE A 226 11.23 10.68 -101.24
CA PHE A 226 11.93 9.82 -102.18
C PHE A 226 11.09 8.61 -102.61
N ARG A 227 10.19 8.11 -101.75
CA ARG A 227 9.24 7.06 -102.13
C ARG A 227 8.28 7.56 -103.22
N TYR A 228 7.64 8.71 -103.03
CA TYR A 228 6.75 9.30 -104.03
C TYR A 228 7.50 9.60 -105.34
N GLN A 229 8.72 10.14 -105.27
CA GLN A 229 9.52 10.39 -106.46
C GLN A 229 9.90 9.08 -107.19
N ARG A 230 10.20 7.99 -106.45
CA ARG A 230 10.43 6.66 -107.03
C ARG A 230 9.17 6.13 -107.72
N GLU A 231 8.00 6.32 -107.11
CA GLU A 231 6.70 5.86 -107.64
C GLU A 231 6.46 6.51 -109.02
N MET A 232 6.54 7.84 -109.12
CA MET A 232 6.46 8.55 -110.40
C MET A 232 7.54 8.17 -111.42
N ASN A 233 8.75 7.79 -110.98
CA ASN A 233 9.83 7.32 -111.86
C ASN A 233 9.71 5.83 -112.24
N ALA A 234 8.76 5.08 -111.68
CA ALA A 234 8.47 3.71 -112.11
C ALA A 234 7.52 3.68 -113.33
N ASP A 235 6.68 4.71 -113.47
CA ASP A 235 5.63 4.79 -114.48
C ASP A 235 6.15 5.15 -115.89
N GLU A 236 7.41 5.59 -116.04
CA GLU A 236 8.01 5.97 -117.33
C GLU A 236 8.14 4.80 -118.35
N GLY A 237 7.89 3.54 -117.94
CA GLY A 237 8.22 2.35 -118.74
C GLY A 237 7.08 1.39 -119.11
N GLU A 238 6.11 1.13 -118.23
CA GLU A 238 5.24 -0.08 -118.34
C GLU A 238 3.74 0.14 -118.05
N ALA A 239 3.22 1.35 -118.27
CA ALA A 239 1.81 1.73 -118.02
C ALA A 239 0.74 0.80 -118.64
N ALA A 240 1.08 0.04 -119.70
CA ALA A 240 0.16 -0.91 -120.33
C ALA A 240 -0.18 -2.15 -119.46
N GLY A 241 0.67 -2.51 -118.50
CA GLY A 241 0.48 -3.72 -117.68
C GLY A 241 -0.67 -3.62 -116.68
N LEU A 242 -0.94 -2.41 -116.16
CA LEU A 242 -1.90 -2.17 -115.08
C LEU A 242 -3.37 -2.34 -115.50
N PHE A 243 -3.68 -2.21 -116.79
CA PHE A 243 -5.05 -2.31 -117.32
C PHE A 243 -5.43 -3.72 -117.81
N ALA A 244 -4.52 -4.72 -117.70
CA ALA A 244 -4.75 -6.10 -118.14
C ALA A 244 -5.61 -6.93 -117.15
N VAL A 245 -6.66 -6.33 -116.60
CA VAL A 245 -7.52 -6.91 -115.56
C VAL A 245 -8.56 -7.85 -116.16
N LYS A 246 -8.74 -9.04 -115.57
CA LYS A 246 -9.59 -10.13 -116.13
C LYS A 246 -10.99 -10.25 -115.51
N LYS A 247 -11.31 -9.41 -114.51
CA LYS A 247 -12.61 -9.37 -113.84
C LYS A 247 -12.94 -7.96 -113.37
N ASP A 248 -14.22 -7.63 -113.42
CA ASP A 248 -14.73 -6.31 -113.04
C ASP A 248 -14.58 -6.03 -111.53
N SER A 249 -14.59 -7.08 -110.69
CA SER A 249 -14.27 -7.01 -109.26
C SER A 249 -12.88 -6.43 -109.02
N ASP A 250 -11.90 -6.95 -109.74
CA ASP A 250 -10.48 -6.67 -109.52
C ASP A 250 -10.15 -5.25 -110.04
N PHE A 251 -10.91 -4.76 -111.03
CA PHE A 251 -10.89 -3.37 -111.51
C PHE A 251 -11.58 -2.40 -110.53
N THR A 252 -12.65 -2.84 -109.86
CA THR A 252 -13.31 -2.07 -108.82
C THR A 252 -12.40 -1.90 -107.60
N ASP A 253 -11.70 -2.96 -107.17
CA ASP A 253 -10.69 -2.90 -106.12
C ASP A 253 -9.50 -1.99 -106.51
N LEU A 254 -9.06 -2.02 -107.78
CA LEU A 254 -8.02 -1.12 -108.29
C LEU A 254 -8.46 0.35 -108.19
N LEU A 255 -9.68 0.68 -108.62
CA LEU A 255 -10.24 2.04 -108.52
C LEU A 255 -10.41 2.48 -107.06
N LEU A 256 -10.99 1.64 -106.21
CA LEU A 256 -11.15 1.94 -104.78
C LEU A 256 -9.80 2.20 -104.11
N ARG A 257 -8.77 1.40 -104.42
CA ARG A 257 -7.42 1.55 -103.88
C ARG A 257 -6.63 2.75 -104.45
N ALA A 258 -7.01 3.26 -105.61
CA ALA A 258 -6.43 4.46 -106.22
C ALA A 258 -7.13 5.76 -105.78
N VAL A 259 -8.41 5.69 -105.39
CA VAL A 259 -9.23 6.85 -105.01
C VAL A 259 -9.36 7.01 -103.48
N THR A 260 -9.25 5.92 -102.72
CA THR A 260 -9.34 5.96 -101.25
C THR A 260 -7.94 6.01 -100.65
N ASP A 261 -7.62 7.08 -99.92
CA ASP A 261 -6.38 7.16 -99.15
C ASP A 261 -6.45 6.19 -97.97
N THR A 262 -5.63 5.13 -97.99
CA THR A 262 -5.76 4.05 -97.00
C THR A 262 -5.43 4.52 -95.58
N ARG A 263 -4.76 5.67 -95.43
CA ARG A 263 -4.43 6.27 -94.12
C ARG A 263 -5.67 6.53 -93.27
N ASP A 264 -6.79 6.94 -93.88
CA ASP A 264 -8.05 7.17 -93.17
C ASP A 264 -8.82 5.87 -92.88
N THR A 265 -8.73 4.87 -93.77
CA THR A 265 -9.43 3.59 -93.59
C THR A 265 -8.73 2.67 -92.59
N ASP A 266 -7.40 2.63 -92.61
CA ASP A 266 -6.60 1.79 -91.70
C ASP A 266 -6.76 2.29 -90.25
N GLY A 267 -6.73 3.61 -90.04
CA GLY A 267 -7.00 4.22 -88.74
C GLY A 267 -8.40 3.91 -88.20
N LEU A 268 -9.43 3.89 -89.06
CA LEU A 268 -10.78 3.48 -88.67
C LEU A 268 -10.87 1.97 -88.37
N ALA A 269 -10.20 1.13 -89.16
CA ALA A 269 -10.16 -0.31 -88.94
C ALA A 269 -9.48 -0.67 -87.61
N ASP A 270 -8.33 -0.04 -87.30
CA ASP A 270 -7.65 -0.18 -86.03
C ASP A 270 -8.49 0.35 -84.86
N LEU A 271 -9.20 1.46 -85.03
CA LEU A 271 -10.09 2.00 -84.00
C LEU A 271 -11.22 1.01 -83.69
N VAL A 272 -11.88 0.46 -84.72
CA VAL A 272 -12.96 -0.52 -84.58
C VAL A 272 -12.44 -1.85 -84.01
N HIS A 273 -11.27 -2.33 -84.43
CA HIS A 273 -10.64 -3.54 -83.89
C HIS A 273 -10.28 -3.36 -82.39
N ASN A 274 -9.70 -2.22 -82.03
CA ASN A 274 -9.39 -1.87 -80.65
C ASN A 274 -10.66 -1.74 -79.79
N PHE A 275 -11.72 -1.12 -80.29
CA PHE A 275 -13.00 -1.07 -79.57
C PHE A 275 -13.65 -2.45 -79.45
N GLY A 276 -13.60 -3.29 -80.50
CA GLY A 276 -14.06 -4.68 -80.47
C GLY A 276 -13.35 -5.51 -79.39
N GLY A 277 -12.01 -5.44 -79.34
CA GLY A 277 -11.22 -6.10 -78.30
C GLY A 277 -11.52 -5.59 -76.89
N LYS A 278 -11.63 -4.26 -76.71
CA LYS A 278 -11.98 -3.64 -75.42
C LYS A 278 -13.41 -3.95 -74.97
N LEU A 279 -14.36 -4.07 -75.89
CA LEU A 279 -15.74 -4.48 -75.62
C LEU A 279 -15.85 -5.96 -75.28
N GLY A 280 -15.17 -6.83 -76.04
CA GLY A 280 -15.12 -8.27 -75.76
C GLY A 280 -14.53 -8.59 -74.38
N ARG A 281 -13.51 -7.85 -73.96
CA ARG A 281 -12.89 -7.97 -72.62
C ARG A 281 -13.56 -7.12 -71.54
N ARG A 282 -14.67 -6.41 -71.83
CA ARG A 282 -15.32 -5.51 -70.85
C ARG A 282 -15.83 -6.24 -69.61
N SER A 283 -16.34 -7.47 -69.78
CA SER A 283 -16.79 -8.32 -68.67
C SER A 283 -15.63 -8.74 -67.77
N GLU A 284 -14.50 -9.17 -68.36
CA GLU A 284 -13.27 -9.49 -67.65
C GLU A 284 -12.75 -8.29 -66.84
N LEU A 285 -12.62 -7.12 -67.49
CA LEU A 285 -12.08 -5.91 -66.87
C LEU A 285 -12.98 -5.35 -65.77
N LEU A 286 -14.31 -5.52 -65.88
CA LEU A 286 -15.23 -5.19 -64.79
C LEU A 286 -15.11 -6.17 -63.62
N ALA A 287 -14.99 -7.48 -63.89
CA ALA A 287 -14.77 -8.48 -62.84
C ALA A 287 -13.42 -8.29 -62.14
N GLU A 288 -12.36 -7.95 -62.89
CA GLU A 288 -11.03 -7.63 -62.36
C GLU A 288 -11.04 -6.34 -61.50
N ARG A 289 -11.74 -5.29 -61.96
CA ARG A 289 -11.99 -4.07 -61.18
C ARG A 289 -12.74 -4.38 -59.88
N ASP A 290 -13.80 -5.17 -59.95
CA ASP A 290 -14.66 -5.43 -58.79
C ASP A 290 -13.97 -6.37 -57.79
N PHE A 291 -13.16 -7.31 -58.28
CA PHE A 291 -12.27 -8.14 -57.47
C PHE A 291 -11.16 -7.32 -56.79
N THR A 292 -10.50 -6.41 -57.52
CA THR A 292 -9.44 -5.56 -56.93
C THR A 292 -10.00 -4.54 -55.95
N ALA A 293 -11.14 -3.91 -56.26
CA ALA A 293 -11.85 -3.02 -55.33
C ALA A 293 -12.27 -3.77 -54.05
N GLY A 294 -12.92 -4.92 -54.17
CA GLY A 294 -13.30 -5.76 -53.02
C GLY A 294 -12.09 -6.25 -52.22
N SER A 295 -10.98 -6.55 -52.88
CA SER A 295 -9.72 -6.95 -52.22
C SER A 295 -9.09 -5.78 -51.44
N VAL A 296 -9.09 -4.57 -51.99
CA VAL A 296 -8.64 -3.35 -51.29
C VAL A 296 -9.52 -3.07 -50.07
N ASP A 297 -10.84 -3.23 -50.20
CA ASP A 297 -11.80 -3.05 -49.12
C ASP A 297 -11.57 -4.04 -47.95
N LEU A 298 -11.28 -5.30 -48.28
CA LEU A 298 -10.94 -6.34 -47.30
C LEU A 298 -9.56 -6.11 -46.66
N LEU A 299 -8.57 -5.68 -47.44
CA LEU A 299 -7.23 -5.31 -46.94
C LEU A 299 -7.30 -4.10 -46.00
N GLY A 300 -8.12 -3.09 -46.30
CA GLY A 300 -8.39 -1.95 -45.42
C GLY A 300 -8.90 -2.40 -44.05
N ARG A 301 -9.91 -3.29 -44.02
CA ARG A 301 -10.44 -3.86 -42.78
C ARG A 301 -9.38 -4.65 -41.98
N ILE A 302 -8.46 -5.33 -42.66
CA ILE A 302 -7.33 -6.04 -42.02
C ILE A 302 -6.32 -5.04 -41.44
N ILE A 303 -6.02 -3.94 -42.12
CA ILE A 303 -5.15 -2.86 -41.63
C ILE A 303 -5.76 -2.21 -40.39
N ASP A 304 -7.05 -1.85 -40.42
CA ASP A 304 -7.76 -1.26 -39.28
C ASP A 304 -7.77 -2.21 -38.08
N ALA A 305 -8.15 -3.49 -38.29
CA ALA A 305 -8.14 -4.49 -37.23
C ALA A 305 -6.74 -4.69 -36.62
N THR A 306 -5.70 -4.64 -37.45
CA THR A 306 -4.28 -4.74 -37.01
C THR A 306 -3.89 -3.52 -36.18
N ALA A 307 -4.23 -2.31 -36.61
CA ALA A 307 -3.98 -1.08 -35.89
C ALA A 307 -4.77 -1.00 -34.56
N HIS A 308 -6.02 -1.48 -34.52
CA HIS A 308 -6.79 -1.61 -33.29
C HIS A 308 -6.17 -2.62 -32.32
N ARG A 309 -5.71 -3.77 -32.81
CA ARG A 309 -4.99 -4.78 -32.03
C ARG A 309 -3.68 -4.25 -31.44
N GLU A 310 -2.95 -3.41 -32.18
CA GLU A 310 -1.71 -2.79 -31.72
C GLU A 310 -1.96 -1.72 -30.67
N ARG A 311 -2.90 -0.79 -30.90
CA ARG A 311 -3.38 0.16 -29.88
C ARG A 311 -3.79 -0.56 -28.59
N ALA A 312 -4.53 -1.66 -28.68
CA ALA A 312 -4.94 -2.47 -27.53
C ALA A 312 -3.74 -3.14 -26.81
N ARG A 313 -2.75 -3.65 -27.55
CA ARG A 313 -1.51 -4.21 -26.99
C ARG A 313 -0.66 -3.17 -26.28
N ASP A 314 -0.55 -1.96 -26.80
CA ASP A 314 0.20 -0.87 -26.17
C ASP A 314 -0.46 -0.38 -24.88
N ILE A 315 -1.79 -0.21 -24.89
CA ILE A 315 -2.59 0.11 -23.70
C ILE A 315 -2.43 -0.99 -22.65
N HIS A 316 -2.56 -2.26 -23.03
CA HIS A 316 -2.36 -3.40 -22.12
C HIS A 316 -0.92 -3.46 -21.58
N GLY A 317 0.09 -3.28 -22.44
CA GLY A 317 1.49 -3.25 -22.05
C GLY A 317 1.81 -2.11 -21.08
N ALA A 318 1.26 -0.92 -21.32
CA ALA A 318 1.39 0.24 -20.42
C ALA A 318 0.64 0.03 -19.09
N ALA A 319 -0.53 -0.63 -19.10
CA ALA A 319 -1.24 -1.02 -17.89
C ALA A 319 -0.45 -2.06 -17.09
N ALA A 320 0.05 -3.11 -17.73
CA ALA A 320 0.87 -4.16 -17.10
C ALA A 320 2.18 -3.60 -16.52
N ARG A 321 2.86 -2.67 -17.21
CA ARG A 321 4.03 -1.95 -16.68
C ARG A 321 3.68 -1.15 -15.42
N ARG A 322 2.59 -0.37 -15.45
CA ARG A 322 2.10 0.39 -14.28
C ARG A 322 1.72 -0.51 -13.10
N ALA A 323 0.99 -1.59 -13.34
CA ALA A 323 0.59 -2.56 -12.31
C ALA A 323 1.80 -3.23 -11.64
N ARG A 324 2.80 -3.68 -12.42
CA ARG A 324 4.05 -4.24 -11.88
C ARG A 324 4.85 -3.21 -11.08
N ALA A 325 4.90 -1.96 -11.53
CA ALA A 325 5.57 -0.88 -10.80
C ALA A 325 4.86 -0.54 -9.48
N LEU A 326 3.53 -0.49 -9.47
CA LEU A 326 2.72 -0.30 -8.26
C LEU A 326 2.92 -1.47 -7.29
N GLY A 327 2.86 -2.72 -7.76
CA GLY A 327 3.10 -3.92 -6.94
C GLY A 327 4.47 -3.91 -6.27
N ARG A 328 5.53 -3.52 -6.99
CA ARG A 328 6.88 -3.35 -6.41
C ARG A 328 6.92 -2.25 -5.33
N ARG A 329 6.28 -1.11 -5.56
CA ARG A 329 6.19 -0.01 -4.57
C ARG A 329 5.42 -0.44 -3.31
N LEU A 330 4.29 -1.14 -3.47
CA LEU A 330 3.50 -1.67 -2.36
C LEU A 330 4.27 -2.75 -1.57
N ALA A 331 4.98 -3.66 -2.24
CA ALA A 331 5.82 -4.65 -1.59
C ALA A 331 6.96 -4.02 -0.78
N ALA A 332 7.66 -3.02 -1.34
CA ALA A 332 8.70 -2.28 -0.63
C ALA A 332 8.14 -1.51 0.59
N ARG A 333 6.97 -0.85 0.44
CA ARG A 333 6.31 -0.17 1.56
C ARG A 333 5.86 -1.15 2.65
N ALA A 334 5.30 -2.30 2.28
CA ALA A 334 4.89 -3.34 3.22
C ALA A 334 6.08 -3.96 3.96
N ALA A 335 7.24 -4.10 3.32
CA ALA A 335 8.48 -4.49 4.00
C ALA A 335 8.92 -3.44 5.03
N ALA A 336 8.99 -2.16 4.64
CA ALA A 336 9.39 -1.07 5.53
C ALA A 336 8.46 -0.92 6.75
N GLU A 337 7.14 -1.00 6.57
CA GLU A 337 6.18 -0.93 7.69
C GLU A 337 6.20 -2.19 8.57
N ARG A 338 6.56 -3.37 8.03
CA ARG A 338 6.81 -4.57 8.86
C ARG A 338 8.04 -4.38 9.74
N THR A 339 9.14 -3.86 9.20
CA THR A 339 10.35 -3.54 9.99
C THR A 339 10.03 -2.51 11.07
N ARG A 340 9.31 -1.43 10.73
CA ARG A 340 8.89 -0.40 11.67
C ARG A 340 7.93 -0.94 12.75
N SER A 341 7.01 -1.82 12.38
CA SER A 341 6.10 -2.49 13.32
C SER A 341 6.86 -3.38 14.29
N ALA A 342 7.82 -4.18 13.80
CA ALA A 342 8.68 -5.01 14.65
C ALA A 342 9.54 -4.17 15.61
N GLU A 343 10.10 -3.04 15.14
CA GLU A 343 10.85 -2.10 15.98
C GLU A 343 9.96 -1.46 17.07
N LEU A 344 8.74 -1.04 16.71
CA LEU A 344 7.77 -0.53 17.68
C LEU A 344 7.32 -1.60 18.68
N SER A 345 7.12 -2.85 18.25
CA SER A 345 6.84 -3.97 19.16
C SER A 345 8.00 -4.25 20.12
N ALA A 346 9.25 -4.20 19.65
CA ALA A 346 10.43 -4.36 20.50
C ALA A 346 10.55 -3.21 21.53
N ARG A 347 10.33 -1.96 21.09
CA ARG A 347 10.29 -0.79 21.99
C ARG A 347 9.16 -0.89 23.03
N LEU A 348 7.99 -1.42 22.65
CA LEU A 348 6.88 -1.69 23.58
C LEU A 348 7.20 -2.80 24.59
N GLY A 349 7.89 -3.86 24.16
CA GLY A 349 8.39 -4.92 25.05
C GLY A 349 9.34 -4.36 26.11
N ALA A 350 10.40 -3.67 25.69
CA ALA A 350 11.36 -3.03 26.60
C ALA A 350 10.71 -1.97 27.52
N ALA A 351 9.68 -1.26 27.04
CA ALA A 351 8.91 -0.34 27.88
C ALA A 351 8.07 -1.09 28.93
N ALA A 352 7.46 -2.24 28.60
CA ALA A 352 6.72 -3.06 29.55
C ALA A 352 7.65 -3.71 30.60
N GLU A 353 8.85 -4.13 30.18
CA GLU A 353 9.91 -4.63 31.07
C GLU A 353 10.34 -3.55 32.06
N THR A 354 10.75 -2.36 31.60
CA THR A 354 11.18 -1.27 32.50
C THR A 354 10.06 -0.76 33.42
N VAL A 355 8.79 -0.78 33.00
CA VAL A 355 7.64 -0.51 33.88
C VAL A 355 7.47 -1.60 34.94
N THR A 356 7.70 -2.87 34.61
CA THR A 356 7.64 -3.99 35.56
C THR A 356 8.79 -3.94 36.57
N GLU A 357 10.01 -3.65 36.11
CA GLU A 357 11.17 -3.41 36.97
C GLU A 357 10.93 -2.24 37.93
N ALA A 358 10.46 -1.10 37.43
CA ALA A 358 10.10 0.07 38.25
C ALA A 358 8.98 -0.25 39.26
N GLY A 359 8.00 -1.07 38.88
CA GLY A 359 6.97 -1.59 39.77
C GLY A 359 7.55 -2.40 40.93
N THR A 360 8.32 -3.45 40.63
CA THR A 360 8.92 -4.30 41.68
C THR A 360 9.95 -3.54 42.54
N ALA A 361 10.68 -2.56 41.97
CA ALA A 361 11.57 -1.68 42.71
C ALA A 361 10.78 -0.77 43.69
N ARG A 362 9.65 -0.22 43.25
CA ARG A 362 8.73 0.57 44.10
C ARG A 362 8.11 -0.27 45.21
N GLU A 363 7.70 -1.50 44.93
CA GLU A 363 7.16 -2.43 45.94
C GLU A 363 8.21 -2.78 47.00
N ARG A 364 9.44 -3.13 46.57
CA ARG A 364 10.57 -3.36 47.49
C ARG A 364 10.87 -2.13 48.35
N ALA A 365 10.89 -0.94 47.76
CA ALA A 365 11.09 0.31 48.48
C ALA A 365 9.97 0.60 49.49
N ALA A 366 8.71 0.31 49.14
CA ALA A 366 7.57 0.44 50.05
C ALA A 366 7.62 -0.55 51.22
N LEU A 367 8.02 -1.80 50.97
CA LEU A 367 8.23 -2.80 52.03
C LEU A 367 9.37 -2.41 52.98
N VAL A 368 10.49 -1.92 52.45
CA VAL A 368 11.61 -1.39 53.26
C VAL A 368 11.18 -0.17 54.07
N ALA A 369 10.42 0.76 53.49
CA ALA A 369 9.90 1.92 54.20
C ALA A 369 8.92 1.53 55.33
N ALA A 370 8.06 0.54 55.10
CA ALA A 370 7.15 0.01 56.12
C ALA A 370 7.90 -0.67 57.29
N GLU A 371 8.92 -1.48 56.99
CA GLU A 371 9.77 -2.11 58.01
C GLU A 371 10.59 -1.08 58.81
N LEU A 372 11.10 -0.03 58.16
CA LEU A 372 11.79 1.08 58.84
C LEU A 372 10.83 1.87 59.73
N ALA A 373 9.59 2.14 59.26
CA ALA A 373 8.57 2.81 60.06
C ALA A 373 8.14 1.95 61.28
N TYR A 374 7.97 0.64 61.10
CA TYR A 374 7.71 -0.30 62.19
C TYR A 374 8.84 -0.31 63.22
N ARG A 375 10.10 -0.46 62.80
CA ARG A 375 11.26 -0.41 63.71
C ARG A 375 11.36 0.92 64.45
N HIS A 376 11.12 2.04 63.77
CA HIS A 376 11.10 3.37 64.41
C HIS A 376 10.00 3.46 65.47
N ALA A 377 8.78 3.01 65.17
CA ALA A 377 7.68 2.97 66.13
C ALA A 377 7.97 2.06 67.34
N SER A 378 8.54 0.87 67.12
CA SER A 378 8.94 -0.06 68.19
C SER A 378 10.03 0.51 69.10
N LEU A 379 11.03 1.20 68.53
CA LEU A 379 12.07 1.87 69.31
C LEU A 379 11.53 3.09 70.08
N ALA A 380 10.64 3.87 69.47
CA ALA A 380 9.96 4.98 70.14
C ALA A 380 9.06 4.49 71.28
N LEU A 381 8.34 3.37 71.09
CA LEU A 381 7.56 2.72 72.15
C LEU A 381 8.44 2.27 73.30
N ALA A 382 9.53 1.53 73.04
CA ALA A 382 10.45 1.06 74.08
C ALA A 382 11.12 2.22 74.85
N ALA A 383 11.45 3.33 74.17
CA ALA A 383 11.93 4.55 74.82
C ALA A 383 10.84 5.21 75.69
N GLY A 384 9.59 5.23 75.21
CA GLY A 384 8.42 5.69 75.95
C GLY A 384 8.14 4.85 77.19
N GLU A 385 8.18 3.52 77.09
CA GLU A 385 8.03 2.59 78.22
C GLU A 385 9.15 2.74 79.25
N LYS A 386 10.40 2.90 78.81
CA LYS A 386 11.54 3.20 79.70
C LYS A 386 11.34 4.53 80.43
N THR A 387 10.80 5.54 79.75
CA THR A 387 10.49 6.85 80.34
C THR A 387 9.34 6.75 81.35
N ALA A 388 8.25 6.08 80.98
CA ALA A 388 7.09 5.87 81.84
C ALA A 388 7.41 5.00 83.07
N THR A 389 8.30 4.01 82.95
CA THR A 389 8.76 3.22 84.10
C THR A 389 9.70 4.00 85.02
N ALA A 390 10.53 4.90 84.49
CA ALA A 390 11.29 5.85 85.31
C ALA A 390 10.36 6.81 86.07
N GLN A 391 9.42 7.46 85.38
CA GLN A 391 8.42 8.35 85.99
C GLN A 391 7.54 7.63 87.03
N ARG A 392 7.21 6.35 86.84
CA ARG A 392 6.49 5.53 87.84
C ARG A 392 7.35 5.26 89.09
N ARG A 393 8.67 5.09 88.96
CA ARG A 393 9.59 4.96 90.11
C ARG A 393 9.70 6.28 90.86
N GLU A 394 9.98 7.38 90.15
CA GLU A 394 10.04 8.74 90.71
C GLU A 394 8.73 9.12 91.44
N LEU A 395 7.56 8.83 90.85
CA LEU A 395 6.26 9.02 91.50
C LEU A 395 6.08 8.13 92.75
N THR A 396 6.65 6.93 92.75
CA THR A 396 6.59 6.02 93.92
C THR A 396 7.52 6.50 95.03
N GLU A 397 8.73 6.95 94.69
CA GLU A 397 9.71 7.53 95.61
C GLU A 397 9.22 8.86 96.20
N ALA A 398 8.57 9.72 95.40
CA ALA A 398 7.89 10.92 95.88
C ALA A 398 6.72 10.58 96.83
N ARG A 399 5.99 9.49 96.57
CA ARG A 399 4.90 9.01 97.45
C ARG A 399 5.41 8.41 98.76
N THR A 400 6.50 7.63 98.74
CA THR A 400 7.10 7.10 99.97
C THR A 400 7.80 8.18 100.80
N LEU A 401 8.40 9.18 100.15
CA LEU A 401 8.90 10.38 100.82
C LEU A 401 7.74 11.17 101.46
N HIS A 402 6.63 11.36 100.75
CA HIS A 402 5.45 12.04 101.29
C HIS A 402 4.82 11.30 102.48
N SER A 403 4.66 9.97 102.41
CA SER A 403 4.14 9.19 103.53
C SER A 403 5.12 9.11 104.70
N ALA A 404 6.44 9.13 104.46
CA ALA A 404 7.45 9.29 105.51
C ALA A 404 7.34 10.64 106.22
N TRP A 405 7.11 11.74 105.48
CA TRP A 405 6.85 13.07 106.08
C TRP A 405 5.55 13.10 106.90
N GLN A 406 4.46 12.47 106.42
CA GLN A 406 3.23 12.31 107.19
C GLN A 406 3.44 11.48 108.47
N ALA A 407 4.23 10.41 108.38
CA ALA A 407 4.55 9.54 109.52
C ALA A 407 5.50 10.22 110.54
N ALA A 408 6.32 11.18 110.12
CA ALA A 408 7.36 11.80 110.96
C ALA A 408 6.79 12.43 112.25
N GLU A 409 5.65 13.13 112.18
CA GLU A 409 5.02 13.69 113.38
C GLU A 409 4.55 12.58 114.35
N THR A 410 3.97 11.51 113.82
CA THR A 410 3.53 10.35 114.61
C THR A 410 4.72 9.62 115.25
N VAL A 411 5.84 9.47 114.54
CA VAL A 411 7.08 8.88 115.07
C VAL A 411 7.71 9.79 116.15
N LEU A 412 7.71 11.11 115.96
CA LEU A 412 8.18 12.06 116.97
C LEU A 412 7.29 12.05 118.22
N ARG A 413 5.96 12.00 118.05
CA ARG A 413 4.99 11.83 119.16
C ARG A 413 5.20 10.51 119.90
N ALA A 414 5.43 9.41 119.18
CA ALA A 414 5.72 8.09 119.75
C ALA A 414 7.04 8.07 120.51
N ARG A 415 8.12 8.67 119.97
CA ARG A 415 9.41 8.81 120.66
C ARG A 415 9.25 9.66 121.93
N ALA A 416 8.60 10.81 121.84
CA ALA A 416 8.33 11.66 123.01
C ALA A 416 7.44 10.95 124.06
N ALA A 417 6.55 10.04 123.65
CA ALA A 417 5.79 9.18 124.56
C ALA A 417 6.65 8.10 125.21
N ALA A 418 7.57 7.46 124.47
CA ALA A 418 8.55 6.53 125.01
C ALA A 418 9.50 7.21 126.01
N ASP A 419 10.00 8.41 125.70
CA ASP A 419 10.84 9.22 126.58
C ASP A 419 10.09 9.64 127.86
N ARG A 420 8.78 9.95 127.77
CA ARG A 420 7.92 10.17 128.94
C ARG A 420 7.73 8.88 129.76
N SER A 421 7.46 7.76 129.11
CA SER A 421 7.30 6.46 129.77
C SER A 421 8.57 6.04 130.52
N ALA A 422 9.74 6.19 129.89
CA ALA A 422 11.03 5.91 130.52
C ALA A 422 11.30 6.79 131.76
N ARG A 423 10.96 8.09 131.71
CA ARG A 423 11.05 8.99 132.86
C ARG A 423 10.08 8.61 133.98
N VAL A 424 8.82 8.29 133.65
CA VAL A 424 7.82 7.84 134.65
C VAL A 424 8.25 6.52 135.28
N ALA A 425 8.74 5.56 134.50
CA ALA A 425 9.24 4.28 135.02
C ALA A 425 10.51 4.45 135.89
N ALA A 426 11.32 5.49 135.68
CA ALA A 426 12.41 5.83 136.58
C ALA A 426 11.89 6.39 137.91
N ALA A 427 10.98 7.37 137.87
CA ALA A 427 10.38 7.97 139.06
C ALA A 427 9.57 6.96 139.90
N ILE A 428 8.89 5.99 139.28
CA ILE A 428 8.22 4.89 139.98
C ILE A 428 9.23 4.06 140.77
N ARG A 429 10.35 3.65 140.17
CA ARG A 429 11.40 2.87 140.87
C ARG A 429 12.13 3.65 141.97
N GLU A 430 12.05 4.97 141.95
CA GLU A 430 12.56 5.84 143.00
C GLU A 430 11.56 5.88 144.17
N ALA A 431 10.29 6.19 143.88
CA ALA A 431 9.21 6.14 144.87
C ALA A 431 9.01 4.74 145.50
N GLU A 432 9.24 3.65 144.76
CA GLU A 432 9.21 2.28 145.28
C GLU A 432 10.31 2.02 146.33
N ARG A 433 11.49 2.66 146.21
CA ARG A 433 12.56 2.57 147.21
C ARG A 433 12.22 3.39 148.46
N ASP A 434 11.72 4.61 148.27
CA ASP A 434 11.32 5.49 149.38
C ASP A 434 10.14 4.90 150.17
N ALA A 435 9.21 4.20 149.50
CA ALA A 435 8.09 3.52 150.12
C ALA A 435 8.45 2.17 150.78
N ALA A 436 9.55 1.53 150.39
CA ALA A 436 9.96 0.21 150.90
C ALA A 436 10.01 0.09 152.45
N PRO A 437 10.64 1.01 153.21
CA PRO A 437 10.65 0.93 154.68
C PRO A 437 9.25 1.11 155.29
N ALA A 438 8.39 1.97 154.72
CA ALA A 438 7.01 2.13 155.18
C ALA A 438 6.16 0.89 154.89
N LEU A 439 6.39 0.22 153.75
CA LEU A 439 5.74 -1.04 153.41
C LEU A 439 6.18 -2.17 154.36
N ALA A 440 7.47 -2.25 154.69
CA ALA A 440 8.00 -3.23 155.63
C ALA A 440 7.42 -3.05 157.04
N ALA A 441 7.34 -1.80 157.54
CA ALA A 441 6.71 -1.49 158.82
C ALA A 441 5.22 -1.87 158.85
N ARG A 442 4.48 -1.61 157.76
CA ARG A 442 3.09 -2.04 157.60
C ARG A 442 2.95 -3.57 157.62
N SER A 443 3.84 -4.30 156.94
CA SER A 443 3.82 -5.77 156.90
C SER A 443 4.13 -6.40 158.25
N ALA A 444 5.04 -5.82 159.04
CA ALA A 444 5.29 -6.25 160.42
C ALA A 444 4.04 -6.05 161.31
N ALA A 445 3.47 -4.84 161.31
CA ALA A 445 2.25 -4.54 162.06
C ALA A 445 1.05 -5.41 161.63
N ALA A 446 0.95 -5.78 160.35
CA ALA A 446 -0.07 -6.70 159.86
C ALA A 446 0.16 -8.14 160.35
N ALA A 447 1.41 -8.61 160.42
CA ALA A 447 1.74 -9.94 160.95
C ALA A 447 1.46 -10.06 162.46
N ASP A 448 1.76 -9.02 163.23
CA ASP A 448 1.45 -8.99 164.66
C ASP A 448 -0.06 -8.87 164.93
N LEU A 449 -0.81 -8.12 164.10
CA LEU A 449 -2.27 -8.09 164.15
C LEU A 449 -2.90 -9.44 163.80
N VAL A 450 -2.40 -10.14 162.77
CA VAL A 450 -2.89 -11.49 162.42
C VAL A 450 -2.66 -12.46 163.58
N ARG A 451 -1.48 -12.43 164.22
CA ARG A 451 -1.18 -13.27 165.38
C ARG A 451 -2.15 -12.99 166.54
N ALA A 452 -2.37 -11.71 166.88
CA ALA A 452 -3.33 -11.32 167.91
C ALA A 452 -4.79 -11.69 167.59
N LEU A 453 -5.16 -11.80 166.31
CA LEU A 453 -6.48 -12.27 165.88
C LEU A 453 -6.61 -13.80 165.93
N GLN A 454 -5.54 -14.56 165.68
CA GLN A 454 -5.53 -16.02 165.86
C GLN A 454 -5.63 -16.38 167.36
N ASP A 455 -4.83 -15.73 168.21
CA ASP A 455 -4.93 -15.85 169.67
C ASP A 455 -6.33 -15.47 170.20
N ALA A 456 -7.11 -14.69 169.47
CA ALA A 456 -8.49 -14.32 169.83
C ALA A 456 -9.54 -15.27 169.26
N ALA A 457 -9.23 -15.98 168.17
CA ALA A 457 -10.11 -16.98 167.56
C ALA A 457 -10.14 -18.28 168.37
N GLU A 458 -8.98 -18.82 168.78
CA GLU A 458 -8.91 -20.05 169.60
C GLU A 458 -9.72 -19.90 170.90
N ARG A 459 -9.54 -18.78 171.61
CA ARG A 459 -10.32 -18.44 172.82
C ARG A 459 -11.82 -18.24 172.59
N ALA A 460 -12.27 -18.05 171.35
CA ALA A 460 -13.69 -17.99 170.99
C ALA A 460 -14.24 -19.37 170.62
N GLU A 461 -13.44 -20.22 169.99
CA GLU A 461 -13.81 -21.61 169.65
C GLU A 461 -13.89 -22.50 170.90
N ASP A 462 -12.96 -22.34 171.87
CA ASP A 462 -13.05 -22.97 173.19
C ASP A 462 -14.38 -22.62 173.87
N HIS A 463 -14.71 -21.33 173.96
CA HIS A 463 -15.91 -20.85 174.64
C HIS A 463 -17.22 -21.22 173.93
N ALA A 464 -17.20 -21.29 172.59
CA ALA A 464 -18.34 -21.81 171.82
C ALA A 464 -18.59 -23.30 172.12
N SER A 465 -17.52 -24.10 172.25
CA SER A 465 -17.60 -25.53 172.54
C SER A 465 -18.22 -25.81 173.92
N GLU A 466 -17.83 -25.03 174.95
CA GLU A 466 -18.43 -25.13 176.30
C GLU A 466 -19.95 -24.87 176.31
N GLU A 467 -20.44 -23.96 175.47
CA GLU A 467 -21.87 -23.63 175.38
C GLU A 467 -22.65 -24.59 174.46
N GLU A 468 -22.03 -25.18 173.43
CA GLU A 468 -22.67 -26.25 172.64
C GLU A 468 -22.93 -27.52 173.49
N GLU A 469 -22.00 -27.93 174.36
CA GLU A 469 -22.24 -29.04 175.29
C GLU A 469 -23.41 -28.77 176.26
N ARG A 470 -23.49 -27.53 176.78
CA ARG A 470 -24.62 -27.07 177.62
C ARG A 470 -25.94 -27.10 176.86
N SER A 471 -25.94 -26.62 175.62
CA SER A 471 -27.10 -26.61 174.73
C SER A 471 -27.61 -28.04 174.44
N ALA A 472 -26.71 -28.96 174.08
CA ALA A 472 -27.06 -30.36 173.81
C ALA A 472 -27.68 -31.06 175.02
N HIS A 473 -27.15 -30.81 176.23
CA HIS A 473 -27.68 -31.39 177.47
C HIS A 473 -29.09 -30.84 177.81
N LEU A 474 -29.36 -29.56 177.54
CA LEU A 474 -30.68 -28.97 177.72
C LEU A 474 -31.69 -29.45 176.67
N GLN A 475 -31.26 -29.59 175.41
CA GLN A 475 -32.12 -30.06 174.32
C GLN A 475 -32.56 -31.53 174.52
N SER A 476 -31.65 -32.40 174.94
CA SER A 476 -31.95 -33.79 175.30
C SER A 476 -33.05 -33.91 176.38
N ALA A 477 -32.98 -33.06 177.42
CA ALA A 477 -34.01 -33.00 178.46
C ALA A 477 -35.37 -32.52 177.92
N GLY A 478 -35.36 -31.50 177.04
CA GLY A 478 -36.57 -31.00 176.38
C GLY A 478 -37.24 -32.04 175.46
N GLU A 479 -36.46 -32.81 174.71
CA GLU A 479 -36.96 -33.85 173.81
C GLU A 479 -37.53 -35.07 174.55
N SER A 480 -37.14 -35.32 175.80
CA SER A 480 -37.84 -36.29 176.67
C SER A 480 -39.21 -35.74 177.07
N ALA A 481 -39.25 -34.54 177.67
CA ALA A 481 -40.50 -33.93 178.14
C ALA A 481 -41.54 -33.71 177.01
N HIS A 482 -41.09 -33.44 175.79
CA HIS A 482 -41.99 -33.30 174.64
C HIS A 482 -42.62 -34.62 174.18
N ARG A 483 -41.92 -35.76 174.33
CA ARG A 483 -42.47 -37.09 174.02
C ARG A 483 -43.54 -37.51 175.03
N ASP A 484 -43.29 -37.27 176.31
CA ASP A 484 -44.27 -37.56 177.37
C ASP A 484 -45.54 -36.70 177.20
N ALA A 485 -45.37 -35.41 176.86
CA ALA A 485 -46.49 -34.50 176.60
C ALA A 485 -47.30 -34.87 175.34
N THR A 486 -46.64 -35.34 174.26
CA THR A 486 -47.35 -35.74 173.02
C THR A 486 -48.09 -37.06 173.17
N ALA A 487 -47.55 -38.03 173.91
CA ALA A 487 -48.26 -39.27 174.25
C ALA A 487 -49.58 -38.99 174.99
N ALA A 488 -49.53 -38.17 176.04
CA ALA A 488 -50.72 -37.76 176.79
C ALA A 488 -51.77 -37.01 175.93
N ALA A 489 -51.31 -36.23 174.95
CA ALA A 489 -52.21 -35.52 174.02
C ALA A 489 -52.95 -36.47 173.07
N THR A 490 -52.31 -37.56 172.59
CA THR A 490 -52.96 -38.52 171.69
C THR A 490 -54.13 -39.28 172.32
N ASP A 491 -54.00 -39.72 173.58
CA ASP A 491 -55.09 -40.44 174.25
C ASP A 491 -56.23 -39.51 174.68
N ALA A 492 -55.90 -38.27 175.09
CA ALA A 492 -56.91 -37.24 175.36
C ALA A 492 -57.77 -36.88 174.12
N GLN A 493 -57.22 -37.03 172.91
CA GLN A 493 -57.94 -36.74 171.67
C GLN A 493 -58.84 -37.92 171.21
N ARG A 494 -58.45 -39.17 171.49
CA ARG A 494 -59.32 -40.34 171.24
C ARG A 494 -60.64 -40.22 172.01
N ALA A 495 -60.57 -39.96 173.32
CA ALA A 495 -61.74 -39.77 174.19
C ALA A 495 -62.65 -38.59 173.78
N ARG A 496 -62.13 -37.63 173.00
CA ARG A 496 -62.92 -36.50 172.46
C ARG A 496 -63.70 -36.84 171.20
N SER A 497 -63.28 -37.85 170.44
CA SER A 497 -63.99 -38.31 169.24
C SER A 497 -65.36 -38.87 169.61
N ASP A 498 -65.41 -39.75 170.61
CA ASP A 498 -66.63 -40.45 171.04
C ASP A 498 -67.64 -39.49 171.69
N ALA A 499 -67.16 -38.47 172.41
CA ALA A 499 -67.99 -37.43 173.02
C ALA A 499 -68.66 -36.48 172.00
N GLY A 500 -68.14 -36.39 170.77
CA GLY A 500 -68.74 -35.59 169.70
C GLY A 500 -70.02 -36.23 169.14
N HIS A 501 -69.97 -37.54 168.89
CA HIS A 501 -71.06 -38.33 168.31
C HIS A 501 -72.34 -38.35 169.18
N LEU A 502 -72.23 -38.04 170.47
CA LEU A 502 -73.38 -37.90 171.38
C LEU A 502 -74.01 -36.49 171.39
N ARG A 503 -73.27 -35.43 171.02
CA ARG A 503 -73.84 -34.08 170.89
C ARG A 503 -74.72 -33.93 169.66
N GLN A 504 -74.44 -34.68 168.60
CA GLN A 504 -75.29 -34.78 167.41
C GLN A 504 -76.71 -35.29 167.70
N ARG A 505 -76.98 -35.77 168.93
CA ARG A 505 -78.26 -36.34 169.36
C ARG A 505 -78.98 -35.54 170.45
N LEU A 506 -78.53 -34.30 170.74
CA LEU A 506 -79.03 -33.50 171.86
C LEU A 506 -79.46 -32.07 171.47
N ALA A 507 -79.07 -31.58 170.28
CA ALA A 507 -79.53 -30.30 169.73
C ALA A 507 -80.67 -30.41 168.70
N GLU A 508 -81.04 -31.63 168.27
CA GLU A 508 -82.35 -31.89 167.63
C GLU A 508 -83.53 -31.48 168.56
N VAL A 509 -83.26 -31.31 169.86
CA VAL A 509 -84.20 -30.82 170.89
C VAL A 509 -84.21 -29.28 171.01
N GLU A 510 -83.14 -28.58 170.61
CA GLU A 510 -83.13 -27.10 170.58
C GLU A 510 -83.93 -26.55 169.39
N GLN A 511 -84.21 -27.41 168.40
CA GLN A 511 -85.12 -27.11 167.29
C GLN A 511 -86.60 -26.93 167.73
N GLU A 512 -86.95 -27.31 168.97
CA GLU A 512 -88.30 -27.09 169.56
C GLU A 512 -88.38 -25.89 170.52
N THR A 513 -87.28 -25.16 170.80
CA THR A 513 -87.29 -24.10 171.84
C THR A 513 -87.00 -22.67 171.36
N GLU A 514 -86.30 -22.45 170.24
CA GLU A 514 -86.08 -21.08 169.71
C GLU A 514 -87.23 -20.50 168.87
N GLU A 515 -88.34 -21.24 168.65
CA GLU A 515 -89.61 -20.61 168.26
C GLU A 515 -90.18 -19.72 169.38
N ALA A 516 -89.78 -19.93 170.64
CA ALA A 516 -90.25 -19.15 171.80
C ALA A 516 -89.33 -17.99 172.21
N VAL A 517 -88.00 -18.10 172.05
CA VAL A 517 -87.04 -17.08 172.54
C VAL A 517 -87.07 -15.78 171.71
N ARG A 518 -87.84 -15.73 170.62
CA ARG A 518 -88.24 -14.47 169.97
C ARG A 518 -89.20 -13.61 170.82
N ALA A 519 -89.59 -14.07 172.01
CA ALA A 519 -90.15 -13.25 173.10
C ALA A 519 -89.08 -12.42 173.87
N GLY A 520 -87.79 -12.79 173.76
CA GLY A 520 -86.61 -11.92 173.95
C GLY A 520 -85.95 -11.85 175.34
N LEU A 521 -84.59 -11.90 175.39
CA LEU A 521 -83.68 -11.38 176.44
C LEU A 521 -82.17 -11.50 176.06
N VAL A 522 -81.50 -10.38 175.67
CA VAL A 522 -80.06 -9.96 175.89
C VAL A 522 -78.89 -11.01 175.72
N SER A 523 -77.82 -10.95 174.88
CA SER A 523 -76.77 -9.94 174.44
C SER A 523 -75.56 -9.74 175.42
N THR A 524 -74.27 -9.42 175.10
CA THR A 524 -73.53 -8.95 173.88
C THR A 524 -71.95 -9.01 173.99
N ALA A 525 -71.21 -9.22 172.87
CA ALA A 525 -69.85 -8.65 172.52
C ALA A 525 -68.54 -9.07 173.31
N PRO A 526 -67.26 -8.67 172.96
CA PRO A 526 -66.60 -8.19 171.69
C PRO A 526 -65.11 -8.68 171.34
N ARG A 527 -64.76 -8.87 170.02
CA ARG A 527 -63.51 -8.45 169.23
C ARG A 527 -62.03 -8.68 169.75
N PRO A 528 -60.89 -8.33 169.02
CA PRO A 528 -60.53 -8.28 167.56
C PRO A 528 -59.04 -8.64 167.11
N THR A 529 -58.82 -9.08 165.84
CA THR A 529 -57.63 -8.81 164.91
C THR A 529 -56.19 -9.36 165.24
N ARG A 530 -55.09 -9.35 164.40
CA ARG A 530 -54.72 -8.75 163.06
C ARG A 530 -53.43 -9.36 162.35
N THR A 531 -53.39 -9.41 160.98
CA THR A 531 -52.22 -9.22 160.01
C THR A 531 -50.91 -10.09 159.97
N ARG A 532 -50.55 -10.79 158.85
CA ARG A 532 -49.64 -10.48 157.65
C ARG A 532 -48.15 -10.99 157.77
N PRO A 533 -47.25 -11.04 156.72
CA PRO A 533 -47.16 -10.36 155.39
C PRO A 533 -47.00 -11.29 154.12
N ALA A 534 -46.09 -11.01 153.14
CA ALA A 534 -45.97 -11.67 151.79
C ALA A 534 -44.60 -11.43 151.03
N ALA A 535 -44.35 -12.05 149.84
CA ALA A 535 -43.13 -11.95 148.99
C ALA A 535 -43.38 -11.93 147.41
N SER A 536 -42.33 -11.76 146.57
CA SER A 536 -42.27 -11.23 145.15
C SER A 536 -42.24 -12.28 143.98
N PHE A 537 -42.01 -12.08 142.64
CA PHE A 537 -41.24 -11.11 141.78
C PHE A 537 -41.84 -10.75 140.36
N ARG A 538 -41.10 -10.68 139.20
CA ARG A 538 -41.46 -9.89 137.96
C ARG A 538 -40.66 -10.16 136.63
N CYS A 539 -41.26 -10.06 135.40
CA CYS A 539 -40.71 -9.70 134.02
C CYS A 539 -41.78 -9.90 132.88
N GLU A 540 -42.01 -9.13 131.77
CA GLU A 540 -41.30 -8.73 130.49
C GLU A 540 -41.18 -9.82 129.36
N ARG A 541 -41.16 -9.63 128.00
CA ARG A 541 -41.04 -8.47 127.02
C ARG A 541 -41.68 -8.77 125.59
N ARG A 542 -41.48 -7.97 124.49
CA ARG A 542 -42.10 -8.16 123.13
C ARG A 542 -41.41 -7.55 121.85
N LEU A 543 -41.43 -8.27 120.70
CA LEU A 543 -41.67 -7.96 119.23
C LEU A 543 -41.03 -6.76 118.43
N VAL A 544 -40.62 -7.00 117.16
CA VAL A 544 -40.33 -6.00 116.05
C VAL A 544 -40.65 -6.58 114.64
N LEU A 545 -40.94 -5.74 113.61
CA LEU A 545 -41.16 -6.08 112.18
C LEU A 545 -40.61 -4.97 111.24
N GLY A 546 -39.97 -5.29 110.09
CA GLY A 546 -39.66 -4.27 109.07
C GLY A 546 -38.60 -4.61 107.99
N ILE A 547 -38.95 -5.41 106.96
CA ILE A 547 -38.01 -5.80 105.87
C ILE A 547 -38.55 -5.51 104.44
N VAL A 548 -39.86 -5.40 104.24
CA VAL A 548 -40.50 -5.50 102.91
C VAL A 548 -40.23 -4.34 101.95
N PHE A 549 -39.98 -3.12 102.45
CA PHE A 549 -39.97 -1.91 101.61
C PHE A 549 -38.77 -1.79 100.65
N PHE A 550 -37.61 -2.35 101.00
CA PHE A 550 -36.36 -2.13 100.26
C PHE A 550 -36.29 -2.88 98.92
N PHE A 551 -37.05 -3.99 98.78
CA PHE A 551 -36.92 -4.89 97.63
C PHE A 551 -37.60 -4.38 96.35
N LEU A 552 -38.65 -3.56 96.48
CA LEU A 552 -39.48 -3.14 95.34
C LEU A 552 -38.79 -2.08 94.46
N ALA A 553 -38.00 -1.19 95.05
CA ALA A 553 -37.33 -0.09 94.33
C ALA A 553 -36.23 -0.56 93.37
N PHE A 554 -35.55 -1.66 93.70
CA PHE A 554 -34.44 -2.20 92.90
C PHE A 554 -34.89 -2.70 91.52
N LEU A 555 -36.08 -3.30 91.44
CA LEU A 555 -36.58 -3.93 90.21
C LEU A 555 -36.88 -2.93 89.09
N PHE A 556 -37.35 -1.72 89.45
CA PHE A 556 -37.70 -0.67 88.49
C PHE A 556 -36.47 -0.10 87.77
N PHE A 557 -35.36 0.08 88.50
CA PHE A 557 -34.11 0.65 87.98
C PHE A 557 -33.47 -0.22 86.88
N VAL A 558 -33.53 -1.55 87.03
CA VAL A 558 -32.98 -2.51 86.06
C VAL A 558 -33.78 -2.52 84.75
N SER A 559 -35.11 -2.42 84.83
CA SER A 559 -36.00 -2.46 83.66
C SER A 559 -35.75 -1.29 82.69
N PHE A 560 -35.55 -0.08 83.22
CA PHE A 560 -35.32 1.13 82.43
C PHE A 560 -34.06 1.05 81.56
N PHE A 561 -32.95 0.52 82.10
CA PHE A 561 -31.70 0.38 81.36
C PHE A 561 -31.77 -0.64 80.22
N ILE A 562 -32.52 -1.73 80.40
CA ILE A 562 -32.71 -2.77 79.36
C ILE A 562 -33.48 -2.19 78.16
N PHE A 563 -34.49 -1.36 78.40
CA PHE A 563 -35.26 -0.70 77.34
C PHE A 563 -34.38 0.24 76.48
N LEU A 564 -33.55 1.06 77.13
CA LEU A 564 -32.66 2.01 76.45
C LEU A 564 -31.62 1.31 75.55
N TYR A 565 -31.09 0.17 76.01
CA TYR A 565 -30.15 -0.65 75.25
C TYR A 565 -30.76 -1.20 73.94
N PHE A 566 -31.96 -1.79 74.01
CA PHE A 566 -32.65 -2.32 72.82
C PHE A 566 -33.04 -1.22 71.83
N PHE A 567 -33.43 -0.03 72.30
CA PHE A 567 -33.77 1.10 71.44
C PHE A 567 -32.59 1.54 70.55
N PHE A 568 -31.40 1.74 71.15
CA PHE A 568 -30.20 2.12 70.41
C PHE A 568 -29.73 1.02 69.46
N PHE A 569 -29.79 -0.26 69.88
CA PHE A 569 -29.40 -1.39 69.04
C PHE A 569 -30.27 -1.48 67.76
N PHE A 570 -31.58 -1.34 67.89
CA PHE A 570 -32.51 -1.44 66.76
C PHE A 570 -32.34 -0.26 65.78
N PHE A 571 -32.16 0.96 66.29
CA PHE A 571 -31.91 2.15 65.46
C PHE A 571 -30.62 2.04 64.63
N PHE A 572 -29.52 1.59 65.25
CA PHE A 572 -28.23 1.43 64.59
C PHE A 572 -28.27 0.40 63.46
N PHE A 573 -28.93 -0.74 63.67
CA PHE A 573 -29.07 -1.80 62.67
C PHE A 573 -29.87 -1.35 61.44
N PHE A 574 -31.01 -0.68 61.64
CA PHE A 574 -31.84 -0.21 60.52
C PHE A 574 -31.17 0.90 59.71
N PHE A 575 -30.48 1.84 60.37
CA PHE A 575 -29.78 2.94 59.70
C PHE A 575 -28.65 2.42 58.78
N PHE A 576 -27.84 1.48 59.27
CA PHE A 576 -26.72 0.92 58.49
C PHE A 576 -27.21 0.06 57.32
N SER A 577 -28.29 -0.70 57.51
CA SER A 577 -28.95 -1.49 56.45
C SER A 577 -29.48 -0.59 55.32
N TYR A 578 -30.17 0.50 55.66
CA TYR A 578 -30.72 1.45 54.69
C TYR A 578 -29.61 2.17 53.89
N LEU A 579 -28.53 2.59 54.56
CA LEU A 579 -27.39 3.25 53.91
C LEU A 579 -26.65 2.29 52.95
N SER A 580 -26.48 1.02 53.34
CA SER A 580 -25.90 -0.02 52.49
C SER A 580 -26.75 -0.29 51.24
N PHE A 581 -28.09 -0.39 51.41
CA PHE A 581 -29.02 -0.55 50.29
C PHE A 581 -28.97 0.64 49.33
N LEU A 582 -28.95 1.88 49.84
CA LEU A 582 -28.85 3.10 49.03
C LEU A 582 -27.54 3.15 48.22
N PHE A 583 -26.41 2.78 48.84
CA PHE A 583 -25.12 2.71 48.16
C PHE A 583 -25.13 1.67 47.03
N LEU A 584 -25.64 0.46 47.29
CA LEU A 584 -25.67 -0.63 46.32
C LEU A 584 -26.65 -0.34 45.17
N PHE A 585 -27.79 0.32 45.45
CA PHE A 585 -28.71 0.83 44.44
C PHE A 585 -28.06 1.89 43.54
N LEU A 586 -27.37 2.88 44.12
CA LEU A 586 -26.67 3.92 43.35
C LEU A 586 -25.54 3.35 42.49
N PHE A 587 -24.78 2.38 43.03
CA PHE A 587 -23.73 1.66 42.31
C PHE A 587 -24.28 0.87 41.12
N PHE A 588 -25.39 0.13 41.31
CA PHE A 588 -26.06 -0.58 40.24
C PHE A 588 -26.58 0.37 39.16
N PHE A 589 -27.21 1.48 39.54
CA PHE A 589 -27.73 2.48 38.60
C PHE A 589 -26.62 3.14 37.78
N PHE A 590 -25.49 3.47 38.42
CA PHE A 590 -24.30 3.99 37.74
C PHE A 590 -23.74 2.97 36.73
N PHE A 591 -23.58 1.71 37.13
CA PHE A 591 -23.04 0.66 36.25
C PHE A 591 -23.98 0.36 35.07
N PHE A 592 -25.30 0.37 35.30
CA PHE A 592 -26.32 0.23 34.25
C PHE A 592 -26.24 1.36 33.22
N PHE A 593 -26.17 2.63 33.67
CA PHE A 593 -26.01 3.78 32.77
C PHE A 593 -24.67 3.76 32.03
N PHE A 594 -23.57 3.38 32.69
CA PHE A 594 -22.26 3.25 32.05
C PHE A 594 -22.26 2.18 30.95
N PHE A 595 -22.84 1.01 31.22
CA PHE A 595 -22.99 -0.06 30.22
C PHE A 595 -23.87 0.36 29.05
N PHE A 596 -25.02 1.00 29.32
CA PHE A 596 -25.93 1.46 28.27
C PHE A 596 -25.31 2.56 27.40
N PHE A 597 -24.56 3.50 28.00
CA PHE A 597 -23.80 4.52 27.28
C PHE A 597 -22.72 3.89 26.38
N PHE A 598 -21.97 2.92 26.88
CA PHE A 598 -20.93 2.24 26.09
C PHE A 598 -21.53 1.42 24.93
N PHE A 599 -22.65 0.73 25.18
CA PHE A 599 -23.40 0.00 24.15
C PHE A 599 -23.94 0.95 23.06
N PHE A 600 -24.54 2.08 23.45
CA PHE A 600 -25.05 3.10 22.53
C PHE A 600 -23.93 3.75 21.70
N PHE A 601 -22.78 4.06 22.32
CA PHE A 601 -21.61 4.57 21.62
C PHE A 601 -21.06 3.55 20.60
N PHE A 602 -20.98 2.27 20.98
CA PHE A 602 -20.57 1.19 20.07
C PHE A 602 -21.56 0.98 18.92
N PHE A 603 -22.86 1.09 19.19
CA PHE A 603 -23.92 1.01 18.18
C PHE A 603 -23.82 2.16 17.15
N ILE A 604 -23.63 3.40 17.61
CA ILE A 604 -23.37 4.57 16.73
C ILE A 604 -22.11 4.35 15.90
N PHE A 605 -21.00 3.92 16.52
CA PHE A 605 -19.74 3.68 15.80
C PHE A 605 -19.87 2.57 14.74
N PHE A 606 -20.61 1.50 15.06
CA PHE A 606 -20.95 0.45 14.10
C PHE A 606 -21.79 0.99 12.94
N PHE A 607 -22.83 1.78 13.21
CA PHE A 607 -23.71 2.35 12.19
C PHE A 607 -22.96 3.30 11.23
N PHE A 608 -22.11 4.19 11.75
CA PHE A 608 -21.23 5.02 10.91
C PHE A 608 -20.26 4.19 10.07
N ARG A 609 -19.73 3.09 10.62
CA ARG A 609 -18.79 2.21 9.90
C ARG A 609 -19.48 1.43 8.78
N VAL A 610 -20.71 0.95 9.00
CA VAL A 610 -21.53 0.30 7.97
C VAL A 610 -21.95 1.31 6.89
N SER A 611 -22.36 2.52 7.28
CA SER A 611 -22.70 3.60 6.34
C SER A 611 -21.51 3.98 5.44
N SER A 612 -20.30 4.11 6.01
CA SER A 612 -19.06 4.37 5.27
C SER A 612 -18.71 3.26 4.26
N ILE A 613 -18.99 1.98 4.60
CA ILE A 613 -18.82 0.85 3.67
C ILE A 613 -19.85 0.91 2.54
N PHE A 614 -21.09 1.32 2.81
CA PHE A 614 -22.15 1.44 1.80
C PHE A 614 -21.88 2.57 0.79
N VAL A 615 -21.38 3.72 1.25
CA VAL A 615 -20.95 4.82 0.36
C VAL A 615 -19.78 4.38 -0.53
N GLY A 616 -18.85 3.59 0.00
CA GLY A 616 -17.74 2.99 -0.77
C GLY A 616 -18.12 1.91 -1.79
N PHE A 617 -19.42 1.58 -1.92
CA PHE A 617 -19.97 0.67 -2.93
C PHE A 617 -20.82 1.38 -4.00
N LEU A 618 -20.95 2.71 -3.91
CA LEU A 618 -21.77 3.57 -4.77
C LEU A 618 -20.92 4.64 -5.50
N SER A 619 -19.63 4.34 -5.72
CA SER A 619 -18.64 5.13 -6.48
C SER A 619 -17.62 4.20 -7.14
#